data_AF-A0A7G3A9E6-F1
#
_entry.id   AF-A0A7G3A9E6-F1
#
_cell.length_a   1.000
_cell.length_b   1.000
_cell.length_c   1.000
_cell.angle_alpha   90.00
_cell.angle_beta   90.00
_cell.angle_gamma   90.00
#
_symmetry.space_group_name_H-M   'P 1'
#
loop_
_entity.id
_entity.type
_entity.pdbx_description
1 polymer ?
#
loop_
_entity_poly.entity_id
_entity_poly.type
_entity_poly.pdbx_seq_one_letter_code
_entity_poly.pdbx_strand_id
1 'polypeptide(L)'
;CTHFISIPFDDEKFKNSFNAFRNDVLDNSKTYRINENIVQKTEKLHKTILNLKLSNKDEIDRAKEVLEDEKGAIEEILKGGTGEKHVVIRGIKEPTNYMRTAFLFMKVISPILQRIQDHLMKALQRANLTVLNNARGLPPQIDQIVMISKNLLTPENTQNIDYTFNPGPIMRKYGNYEFGKFN
;
A
#
# COMPACT_ATOMS: atom_id res chain seq x y z
N CYS A 1 -14.56 -0.13 -5.53
CA CYS A 1 -13.72 -1.22 -5.03
C CYS A 1 -14.53 -1.95 -3.97
N THR A 2 -14.84 -3.22 -4.18
CA THR A 2 -15.51 -4.07 -3.17
C THR A 2 -14.53 -5.02 -2.50
N HIS A 3 -13.48 -5.42 -3.22
CA HIS A 3 -12.44 -6.34 -2.75
C HIS A 3 -11.09 -5.89 -3.28
N PHE A 4 -10.01 -6.36 -2.66
CA PHE A 4 -8.65 -6.16 -3.14
C PHE A 4 -7.79 -7.39 -2.82
N ILE A 5 -6.74 -7.58 -3.62
CA ILE A 5 -5.69 -8.56 -3.35
C ILE A 5 -4.52 -7.81 -2.73
N SER A 6 -3.97 -8.36 -1.64
CA SER A 6 -2.87 -7.71 -0.93
C SER A 6 -1.88 -8.71 -0.35
N ILE A 7 -0.66 -8.24 -0.16
CA ILE A 7 0.37 -8.91 0.65
C ILE A 7 0.39 -8.25 2.03
N PRO A 8 0.09 -8.98 3.12
CA PRO A 8 0.26 -8.46 4.48
C PRO A 8 1.75 -8.33 4.81
N PHE A 9 2.10 -7.36 5.67
CA PHE A 9 3.46 -7.25 6.19
C PHE A 9 3.50 -7.69 7.65
N ASP A 10 3.91 -8.93 7.88
CA ASP A 10 3.93 -9.54 9.21
C ASP A 10 5.29 -9.51 9.91
N ASP A 11 6.34 -9.02 9.24
CA ASP A 11 7.67 -8.89 9.84
C ASP A 11 7.68 -7.88 10.99
N GLU A 12 8.10 -8.36 12.17
CA GLU A 12 8.14 -7.54 13.39
C GLU A 12 9.15 -6.39 13.30
N LYS A 13 10.26 -6.54 12.55
CA LYS A 13 11.23 -5.44 12.40
C LYS A 13 10.63 -4.30 11.58
N PHE A 14 9.92 -4.62 10.50
CA PHE A 14 9.18 -3.63 9.72
C PHE A 14 8.06 -2.98 10.54
N LYS A 15 7.26 -3.76 11.27
CA LYS A 15 6.21 -3.22 12.16
C LYS A 15 6.78 -2.27 13.20
N ASN A 16 7.89 -2.64 13.85
CA ASN A 16 8.57 -1.79 14.82
C ASN A 16 9.16 -0.52 14.19
N SER A 17 9.77 -0.63 13.01
CA SER A 17 10.30 0.52 12.28
C SER A 17 9.20 1.50 11.86
N PHE A 18 8.07 0.98 11.37
CA PHE A 18 6.90 1.81 11.06
C PHE A 18 6.25 2.40 12.31
N ASN A 19 6.17 1.64 13.42
CA ASN A 19 5.69 2.15 14.70
C ASN A 19 6.54 3.31 15.20
N ALA A 20 7.87 3.24 15.08
CA ALA A 20 8.76 4.34 15.46
C ALA A 20 8.46 5.63 14.65
N PHE A 21 8.32 5.49 13.33
CA PHE A 21 7.87 6.60 12.47
C PHE A 21 6.49 7.13 12.90
N ARG A 22 5.51 6.22 13.07
CA ARG A 22 4.12 6.56 13.38
C ARG A 22 4.02 7.30 14.71
N ASN A 23 4.65 6.78 15.76
CA ASN A 23 4.63 7.38 17.09
C ASN A 23 5.25 8.78 17.05
N ASP A 24 6.39 8.97 16.38
CA ASP A 24 6.96 10.30 16.22
C ASP A 24 6.02 11.28 15.51
N VAL A 25 5.32 10.83 14.46
CA VAL A 25 4.35 11.66 13.74
C VAL A 25 3.16 12.05 14.60
N LEU A 26 2.67 11.13 15.43
CA LEU A 26 1.54 11.37 16.33
C LEU A 26 1.93 12.22 17.53
N ASP A 27 3.03 11.90 18.20
CA ASP A 27 3.56 12.67 19.34
C ASP A 27 3.88 14.12 18.95
N ASN A 28 4.23 14.35 17.68
CA ASN A 28 4.51 15.66 17.11
C ASN A 28 3.42 16.13 16.13
N SER A 29 2.17 15.64 16.26
CA SER A 29 1.09 15.92 15.31
C SER A 29 0.84 17.42 15.11
N LYS A 30 0.93 18.21 16.20
CA LYS A 30 0.83 19.69 16.19
C LYS A 30 1.97 20.34 15.40
N THR A 31 3.20 19.86 15.56
CA THR A 31 4.38 20.37 14.85
C THR A 31 4.29 20.07 13.37
N TYR A 32 3.88 18.86 13.02
CA TYR A 32 3.67 18.44 11.63
C TYR A 32 2.36 18.98 11.02
N ARG A 33 1.48 19.57 11.85
CA ARG A 33 0.13 20.02 11.47
C ARG A 33 -0.66 18.94 10.74
N ILE A 34 -0.54 17.71 11.21
CA ILE A 34 -1.18 16.53 10.63
C ILE A 34 -2.31 16.06 11.52
N ASN A 35 -3.40 15.62 10.91
CA ASN A 35 -4.49 14.98 11.63
C ASN A 35 -4.19 13.49 11.84
N GLU A 36 -4.34 13.02 13.08
CA GLU A 36 -4.00 11.66 13.48
C GLU A 36 -4.89 10.60 12.80
N ASN A 37 -6.12 10.96 12.42
CA ASN A 37 -7.08 10.05 11.77
C ASN A 37 -6.66 9.64 10.35
N ILE A 38 -5.71 10.35 9.74
CA ILE A 38 -5.20 10.03 8.42
C ILE A 38 -3.85 9.33 8.45
N VAL A 39 -3.36 8.94 9.64
CA VAL A 39 -2.11 8.19 9.80
C VAL A 39 -2.43 6.70 9.89
N GLN A 40 -1.82 5.91 9.00
CA GLN A 40 -2.07 4.48 8.89
C GLN A 40 -1.70 3.76 10.20
N LYS A 41 -2.49 2.74 10.54
CA LYS A 41 -2.21 1.88 11.69
C LYS A 41 -1.38 0.68 11.26
N THR A 42 -0.48 0.25 12.14
CA THR A 42 0.50 -0.80 11.84
C THR A 42 -0.17 -2.13 11.52
N GLU A 43 -1.25 -2.47 12.23
CA GLU A 43 -2.06 -3.67 12.00
C GLU A 43 -2.85 -3.65 10.68
N LYS A 44 -2.89 -2.50 10.00
CA LYS A 44 -3.54 -2.34 8.69
C LYS A 44 -2.54 -2.24 7.55
N LEU A 45 -1.24 -2.33 7.82
CA LEU A 45 -0.21 -2.29 6.78
C LEU A 45 -0.32 -3.50 5.86
N HIS A 46 -0.45 -3.21 4.58
CA HIS A 46 -0.42 -4.20 3.52
C HIS A 46 0.01 -3.54 2.23
N LYS A 47 0.49 -4.34 1.29
CA LYS A 47 0.70 -3.94 -0.08
C LYS A 47 -0.50 -4.38 -0.91
N THR A 48 -1.33 -3.43 -1.34
CA THR A 48 -2.37 -3.73 -2.34
C THR A 48 -1.71 -4.07 -3.68
N ILE A 49 -2.06 -5.21 -4.25
CA ILE A 49 -1.61 -5.68 -5.57
C ILE A 49 -2.64 -5.33 -6.63
N LEU A 50 -3.93 -5.63 -6.41
CA LEU A 50 -5.02 -5.31 -7.33
C LEU A 50 -6.28 -4.90 -6.58
N ASN A 51 -7.06 -4.01 -7.19
CA ASN A 51 -8.40 -3.65 -6.72
C ASN A 51 -9.45 -4.34 -7.60
N LEU A 52 -10.53 -4.82 -7.00
CA LEU A 52 -11.56 -5.60 -7.68
C LEU A 52 -12.95 -5.00 -7.46
N LYS A 53 -13.85 -5.27 -8.41
CA LYS A 53 -15.29 -5.09 -8.26
C LYS A 53 -15.97 -6.44 -8.44
N LEU A 54 -16.15 -7.13 -7.33
CA LEU A 54 -16.93 -8.37 -7.22
C LEU A 54 -18.29 -8.01 -6.61
N SER A 55 -19.37 -8.42 -7.28
CA SER A 55 -20.75 -7.98 -7.07
C SER A 55 -21.62 -9.08 -6.46
N ASN A 56 -21.21 -10.34 -6.56
CA ASN A 56 -21.96 -11.51 -6.07
C ASN A 56 -21.01 -12.61 -5.57
N LYS A 57 -21.60 -13.66 -4.99
CA LYS A 57 -20.87 -14.81 -4.42
C LYS A 57 -20.09 -15.58 -5.49
N ASP A 58 -20.65 -15.75 -6.69
CA ASP A 58 -20.01 -16.52 -7.77
C ASP A 58 -18.72 -15.84 -8.25
N GLU A 59 -18.70 -14.51 -8.36
CA GLU A 59 -17.50 -13.74 -8.69
C GLU A 59 -16.45 -13.83 -7.57
N ILE A 60 -16.87 -13.89 -6.30
CA ILE A 60 -15.98 -14.08 -5.16
C ILE A 60 -15.36 -15.47 -5.18
N ASP A 61 -16.16 -16.50 -5.40
CA ASP A 61 -15.67 -17.89 -5.40
C ASP A 61 -14.76 -18.15 -6.61
N ARG A 62 -15.09 -17.62 -7.79
CA ARG A 62 -14.19 -17.65 -8.95
C ARG A 62 -12.88 -16.91 -8.72
N ALA A 63 -12.90 -15.77 -8.03
CA ALA A 63 -11.68 -15.05 -7.71
C ALA A 63 -10.77 -15.88 -6.78
N LYS A 64 -11.34 -16.64 -5.83
CA LYS A 64 -10.57 -17.55 -4.97
C LYS A 64 -9.97 -18.70 -5.76
N GLU A 65 -10.74 -19.32 -6.65
CA GLU A 65 -10.26 -20.41 -7.51
C GLU A 65 -9.07 -19.96 -8.35
N VAL A 66 -9.18 -18.80 -9.01
CA VAL A 66 -8.06 -18.23 -9.78
C VAL A 66 -6.83 -18.00 -8.89
N LEU A 67 -6.99 -17.48 -7.67
CA LEU A 67 -5.86 -17.26 -6.78
C LEU A 67 -5.21 -18.57 -6.31
N GLU A 68 -5.99 -19.63 -6.13
CA GLU A 68 -5.51 -20.96 -5.77
C GLU A 68 -4.73 -21.60 -6.93
N ASP A 69 -5.29 -21.56 -8.14
CA ASP A 69 -4.68 -22.11 -9.35
C ASP A 69 -3.35 -21.42 -9.71
N GLU A 70 -3.25 -20.12 -9.43
CA GLU A 70 -2.08 -19.31 -9.77
C GLU A 70 -0.96 -19.38 -8.71
N LYS A 71 -1.14 -20.12 -7.60
CA LYS A 71 -0.11 -20.27 -6.55
C LYS A 71 1.22 -20.75 -7.10
N GLY A 72 1.22 -21.81 -7.91
CA GLY A 72 2.44 -22.38 -8.48
C GLY A 72 3.18 -21.37 -9.39
N ALA A 73 2.44 -20.62 -10.20
CA ALA A 73 3.04 -19.58 -11.05
C ALA A 73 3.65 -18.43 -10.22
N ILE A 74 3.00 -18.04 -9.12
CA ILE A 74 3.54 -17.04 -8.19
C ILE A 74 4.82 -17.55 -7.51
N GLU A 75 4.85 -18.81 -7.06
CA GLU A 75 6.04 -19.42 -6.49
C GLU A 75 7.21 -19.40 -7.47
N GLU A 76 6.97 -19.70 -8.75
CA GLU A 76 8.03 -19.63 -9.78
C GLU A 76 8.48 -18.19 -10.06
N ILE A 77 7.57 -17.20 -10.02
CA ILE A 77 7.94 -15.78 -10.11
C ILE A 77 8.86 -15.39 -8.94
N LEU A 78 8.58 -15.87 -7.73
CA LEU A 78 9.39 -15.64 -6.53
C LEU A 78 10.76 -16.32 -6.64
N LYS A 79 10.82 -17.60 -7.02
CA LYS A 79 12.07 -18.37 -7.18
C LYS A 79 12.99 -17.78 -8.27
N GLY A 80 12.42 -17.18 -9.31
CA GLY A 80 13.16 -16.48 -10.36
C GLY A 80 13.87 -15.19 -9.90
N GLY A 81 13.76 -14.81 -8.64
CA GLY A 81 14.54 -13.71 -8.05
C GLY A 81 15.99 -14.10 -7.78
N THR A 82 16.92 -13.21 -8.10
CA THR A 82 18.38 -13.45 -8.11
C THR A 82 19.06 -13.57 -6.72
N GLY A 83 18.35 -14.03 -5.69
CA GLY A 83 18.89 -14.15 -4.32
C GLY A 83 19.00 -12.82 -3.54
N GLU A 84 18.64 -11.68 -4.16
CA GLU A 84 18.51 -10.39 -3.49
C GLU A 84 17.15 -10.26 -2.79
N LYS A 85 17.08 -9.39 -1.76
CA LYS A 85 15.83 -9.00 -1.07
C LYS A 85 14.78 -8.61 -2.11
N HIS A 86 13.71 -9.39 -2.23
CA HIS A 86 12.67 -9.20 -3.23
C HIS A 86 11.90 -7.90 -3.04
N VAL A 87 11.81 -7.39 -1.81
CA VAL A 87 11.12 -6.14 -1.49
C VAL A 87 11.98 -5.29 -0.56
N VAL A 88 12.24 -4.05 -0.96
CA VAL A 88 12.87 -3.03 -0.12
C VAL A 88 11.90 -1.88 0.09
N ILE A 89 11.61 -1.54 1.34
CA ILE A 89 10.78 -0.39 1.70
C ILE A 89 11.69 0.67 2.32
N ARG A 90 11.97 1.74 1.57
CA ARG A 90 12.90 2.78 1.97
C ARG A 90 12.49 4.15 1.44
N GLY A 91 12.38 5.09 2.36
CA GLY A 91 12.06 6.47 2.09
C GLY A 91 10.58 6.72 1.89
N ILE A 92 10.25 7.98 1.68
CA ILE A 92 8.90 8.45 1.37
C ILE A 92 8.89 8.88 -0.09
N LYS A 93 7.88 8.46 -0.84
CA LYS A 93 7.68 8.88 -2.22
C LYS A 93 7.46 10.39 -2.27
N GLU A 94 8.13 11.05 -3.21
CA GLU A 94 8.03 12.50 -3.34
C GLU A 94 6.58 12.94 -3.56
N PRO A 95 6.05 13.84 -2.72
CA PRO A 95 4.71 14.36 -2.90
C PRO A 95 4.67 15.27 -4.13
N THR A 96 3.58 15.23 -4.88
CA THR A 96 3.37 16.13 -6.03
C THR A 96 3.35 17.60 -5.61
N ASN A 97 3.01 17.90 -4.35
CA ASN A 97 2.99 19.25 -3.81
C ASN A 97 3.65 19.27 -2.41
N TYR A 98 4.80 19.93 -2.31
CA TYR A 98 5.56 20.08 -1.07
C TYR A 98 5.02 21.14 -0.11
N MET A 99 4.03 21.93 -0.53
CA MET A 99 3.37 22.91 0.31
C MET A 99 2.13 22.35 0.99
N ARG A 100 1.41 21.44 0.31
CA ARG A 100 0.12 20.93 0.78
C ARG A 100 -0.21 19.57 0.16
N THR A 101 -0.34 18.54 0.99
CA THR A 101 -0.80 17.20 0.61
C THR A 101 -1.74 16.62 1.66
N ALA A 102 -2.54 15.63 1.30
CA ALA A 102 -3.30 14.79 2.25
C ALA A 102 -2.89 13.32 2.17
N PHE A 103 -1.76 13.04 1.52
CA PHE A 103 -1.27 11.70 1.24
C PHE A 103 0.25 11.67 1.35
N LEU A 104 0.77 10.61 1.95
CA LEU A 104 2.16 10.19 1.83
C LEU A 104 2.21 8.67 1.65
N PHE A 105 3.25 8.22 0.97
CA PHE A 105 3.48 6.80 0.70
C PHE A 105 4.93 6.43 1.01
N MET A 106 5.13 5.27 1.62
CA MET A 106 6.46 4.66 1.69
C MET A 106 6.84 4.16 0.31
N LYS A 107 8.09 4.35 -0.09
CA LYS A 107 8.59 3.85 -1.38
C LYS A 107 8.97 2.37 -1.28
N VAL A 108 8.47 1.60 -2.23
CA VAL A 108 8.72 0.16 -2.39
C VAL A 108 9.56 -0.04 -3.65
N ILE A 109 10.63 -0.82 -3.51
CA ILE A 109 11.50 -1.22 -4.61
C ILE A 109 11.41 -2.74 -4.69
N SER A 110 10.72 -3.21 -5.74
CA SER A 110 10.55 -4.63 -6.00
C SER A 110 10.16 -4.89 -7.46
N PRO A 111 11.07 -5.41 -8.29
CA PRO A 111 10.73 -5.87 -9.64
C PRO A 111 9.75 -7.07 -9.63
N ILE A 112 9.83 -7.91 -8.59
CA ILE A 112 9.00 -9.10 -8.43
C ILE A 112 7.54 -8.75 -8.22
N LEU A 113 7.25 -7.73 -7.40
CA LEU A 113 5.86 -7.32 -7.17
C LEU A 113 5.16 -6.88 -8.47
N GLN A 114 5.88 -6.25 -9.41
CA GLN A 114 5.31 -5.89 -10.72
C GLN A 114 4.95 -7.15 -11.53
N ARG A 115 5.85 -8.14 -11.56
CA ARG A 115 5.60 -9.42 -12.24
C ARG A 115 4.39 -10.14 -11.66
N ILE A 116 4.25 -10.16 -10.33
CA ILE A 116 3.08 -10.73 -9.63
C ILE A 116 1.80 -9.96 -10.01
N GLN A 117 1.84 -8.62 -9.98
CA GLN A 117 0.68 -7.80 -10.34
C GLN A 117 0.23 -8.05 -11.79
N ASP A 118 1.15 -8.05 -12.74
CA ASP A 118 0.87 -8.26 -14.15
C ASP A 118 0.30 -9.66 -14.42
N HIS A 119 0.87 -10.67 -13.75
CA HIS A 119 0.42 -12.05 -13.84
C HIS A 119 -1.01 -12.21 -13.32
N LEU A 120 -1.26 -11.77 -12.09
CA LEU A 120 -2.59 -11.84 -11.46
C LEU A 120 -3.63 -11.03 -12.22
N MET A 121 -3.27 -9.86 -12.76
CA MET A 121 -4.18 -9.05 -13.56
C MET A 121 -4.64 -9.83 -14.80
N LYS A 122 -3.71 -10.48 -15.51
CA LYS A 122 -4.03 -11.30 -16.69
C LYS A 122 -4.88 -12.52 -16.33
N ALA A 123 -4.59 -13.18 -15.19
CA ALA A 123 -5.35 -14.35 -14.74
C ALA A 123 -6.81 -13.99 -14.41
N LEU A 124 -7.01 -12.92 -13.63
CA LEU A 124 -8.35 -12.45 -13.26
C LEU A 124 -9.14 -11.95 -14.48
N GLN A 125 -8.48 -11.26 -15.42
CA GLN A 125 -9.11 -10.86 -16.69
C GLN A 125 -9.54 -12.06 -17.53
N ARG A 126 -8.70 -13.12 -17.63
CA ARG A 126 -9.05 -14.38 -18.31
C ARG A 126 -10.27 -15.06 -17.68
N ALA A 127 -10.46 -14.91 -16.37
CA ALA A 127 -11.64 -15.40 -15.64
C ALA A 127 -12.88 -14.49 -15.72
N ASN A 128 -12.84 -13.44 -16.55
CA ASN A 128 -13.89 -12.43 -16.69
C ASN A 128 -14.20 -11.67 -15.39
N LEU A 129 -13.20 -11.46 -14.52
CA LEU A 129 -13.35 -10.67 -13.29
C LEU A 129 -12.94 -9.22 -13.51
N THR A 130 -13.68 -8.29 -12.90
CA THR A 130 -13.42 -6.85 -13.06
C THR A 130 -12.28 -6.39 -12.16
N VAL A 131 -11.14 -6.08 -12.77
CA VAL A 131 -9.99 -5.41 -12.13
C VAL A 131 -10.12 -3.91 -12.31
N LEU A 132 -9.98 -3.16 -11.21
CA LEU A 132 -10.10 -1.71 -11.19
C LEU A 132 -8.73 -1.03 -11.29
N ASN A 133 -8.62 -0.06 -12.18
CA ASN A 133 -7.41 0.78 -12.32
C ASN A 133 -7.26 1.80 -11.18
N ASN A 134 -8.30 1.99 -10.35
CA ASN A 134 -8.33 2.95 -9.26
C ASN A 134 -9.30 2.49 -8.15
N ALA A 135 -8.92 2.69 -6.89
CA ALA A 135 -9.83 2.65 -5.75
C ALA A 135 -9.73 3.94 -4.94
N ARG A 136 -10.87 4.62 -4.74
CA ARG A 136 -10.98 5.84 -3.91
C ARG A 136 -9.97 6.95 -4.30
N GLY A 137 -9.74 7.11 -5.60
CA GLY A 137 -8.80 8.10 -6.14
C GLY A 137 -7.34 7.64 -6.15
N LEU A 138 -7.04 6.41 -5.72
CA LEU A 138 -5.68 5.88 -5.64
C LEU A 138 -5.52 4.65 -6.55
N PRO A 139 -4.66 4.72 -7.59
CA PRO A 139 -4.26 3.54 -8.34
C PRO A 139 -3.39 2.63 -7.46
N PRO A 140 -3.49 1.29 -7.60
CA PRO A 140 -2.64 0.34 -6.89
C PRO A 140 -1.23 0.32 -7.51
N GLN A 141 -0.48 1.41 -7.36
CA GLN A 141 0.89 1.49 -7.86
C GLN A 141 1.79 0.57 -7.05
N ILE A 142 2.60 -0.26 -7.70
CA ILE A 142 3.38 -1.31 -7.03
C ILE A 142 4.55 -0.75 -6.20
N ASP A 143 5.02 0.44 -6.53
CA ASP A 143 6.18 1.11 -5.95
C ASP A 143 5.89 1.86 -4.63
N GLN A 144 4.70 1.69 -4.05
CA GLN A 144 4.31 2.48 -2.89
C GLN A 144 3.36 1.78 -1.88
N ILE A 145 3.48 2.10 -0.60
CA ILE A 145 2.53 1.68 0.45
C ILE A 145 1.96 2.92 1.12
N VAL A 146 0.64 2.94 1.31
CA VAL A 146 -0.05 4.06 1.97
C VAL A 146 0.37 4.13 3.44
N MET A 147 0.90 5.29 3.84
CA MET A 147 1.22 5.58 5.25
C MET A 147 0.36 6.72 5.81
N ILE A 148 -0.01 7.69 4.97
CA ILE A 148 -0.93 8.76 5.31
C ILE A 148 -1.91 8.93 4.17
N SER A 149 -3.21 8.99 4.45
CA SER A 149 -4.24 9.14 3.40
C SER A 149 -5.58 9.57 3.97
N LYS A 150 -6.12 10.70 3.47
CA LYS A 150 -7.51 11.06 3.80
C LYS A 150 -8.50 10.05 3.21
N ASN A 151 -8.35 9.64 1.95
CA ASN A 151 -9.39 8.87 1.25
C ASN A 151 -9.57 7.43 1.77
N LEU A 152 -8.54 6.88 2.40
CA LEU A 152 -8.54 5.48 2.84
C LEU A 152 -8.73 5.31 4.35
N LEU A 153 -8.37 6.33 5.14
CA LEU A 153 -8.28 6.20 6.59
C LEU A 153 -9.32 7.04 7.34
N THR A 154 -9.92 8.04 6.70
CA THR A 154 -11.02 8.77 7.33
C THR A 154 -12.29 7.92 7.38
N PRO A 155 -13.01 7.87 8.52
CA PRO A 155 -14.32 7.27 8.59
C PRO A 155 -15.30 7.87 7.59
N GLU A 156 -16.24 7.07 7.11
CA GLU A 156 -17.35 7.56 6.31
C GLU A 156 -18.19 8.53 7.18
N ASN A 157 -18.56 9.69 6.62
CA ASN A 157 -19.31 10.79 7.27
C ASN A 157 -18.56 11.82 8.10
N THR A 158 -17.22 11.89 8.09
CA THR A 158 -16.51 13.09 8.61
C THR A 158 -16.57 14.23 7.59
N GLN A 159 -17.62 15.07 7.62
CA GLN A 159 -17.70 16.27 6.78
C GLN A 159 -16.86 17.44 7.37
N ASN A 160 -16.24 18.22 6.47
CA ASN A 160 -15.61 19.53 6.70
C ASN A 160 -14.27 19.64 7.48
N ILE A 161 -13.50 18.57 7.63
CA ILE A 161 -12.12 18.70 8.13
C ILE A 161 -11.14 18.81 6.95
N ASP A 162 -10.32 19.87 6.96
CA ASP A 162 -9.16 19.95 6.07
C ASP A 162 -8.04 19.05 6.61
N TYR A 163 -7.87 17.91 5.95
CA TYR A 163 -6.85 16.91 6.27
C TYR A 163 -5.49 17.19 5.61
N THR A 164 -5.33 18.33 4.93
CA THR A 164 -4.06 18.64 4.27
C THR A 164 -3.01 19.18 5.23
N PHE A 165 -1.74 18.89 4.94
CA PHE A 165 -0.59 19.32 5.72
C PHE A 165 0.63 19.60 4.82
N ASN A 166 1.63 20.27 5.37
CA ASN A 166 2.91 20.48 4.71
C ASN A 166 3.80 19.23 4.93
N PRO A 167 4.15 18.46 3.88
CA PRO A 167 4.94 17.25 4.04
C PRO A 167 6.43 17.55 4.30
N GLY A 168 6.92 18.76 4.03
CA GLY A 168 8.33 19.13 4.10
C GLY A 168 9.06 18.71 5.38
N PRO A 169 8.54 18.98 6.59
CA PRO A 169 9.16 18.53 7.84
C PRO A 169 9.30 17.00 7.93
N ILE A 170 8.27 16.24 7.53
CA ILE A 170 8.29 14.78 7.52
C ILE A 170 9.29 14.28 6.46
N MET A 171 9.29 14.88 5.26
CA MET A 171 10.22 14.53 4.19
C MET A 171 11.68 14.78 4.58
N ARG A 172 11.99 15.87 5.30
CA ARG A 172 13.35 16.14 5.79
C ARG A 172 13.87 15.07 6.75
N LYS A 173 12.99 14.56 7.62
CA LYS A 173 13.36 13.57 8.63
C LYS A 173 13.35 12.13 8.07
N TYR A 174 12.36 11.80 7.25
CA TYR A 174 12.06 10.43 6.85
C TYR A 174 12.17 10.14 5.35
N GLY A 175 12.55 11.13 4.53
CA GLY A 175 12.62 10.98 3.08
C GLY A 175 13.49 9.82 2.60
N ASN A 176 14.51 9.44 3.36
CA ASN A 176 15.41 8.31 3.08
C ASN A 176 15.35 7.18 4.12
N TYR A 177 14.38 7.21 5.03
CA TYR A 177 14.28 6.29 6.17
C TYR A 177 14.13 4.84 5.74
N GLU A 178 14.87 3.92 6.36
CA GLU A 178 14.78 2.50 6.04
C GLU A 178 13.69 1.83 6.88
N PHE A 179 12.59 1.44 6.24
CA PHE A 179 11.49 0.77 6.93
C PHE A 179 11.73 -0.74 7.04
N GLY A 180 12.18 -1.39 5.97
CA GLY A 180 12.43 -2.83 5.98
C GLY A 180 12.88 -3.42 4.65
N LYS A 181 13.35 -4.68 4.69
CA LYS A 181 13.79 -5.45 3.53
C LYS A 181 13.35 -6.91 3.69
N PHE A 182 12.72 -7.47 2.67
CA PHE A 182 12.07 -8.79 2.70
C PHE A 182 12.59 -9.66 1.54
N ASN A 183 12.65 -10.96 1.80
CA ASN A 183 12.73 -11.97 0.74
C ASN A 183 11.30 -12.40 0.46
#